data_AF-A0A958G2T1-F1
#
_entry.id   AF-A0A958G2T1-F1
#
_cell.length_a   1.000
_cell.length_b   1.000
_cell.length_c   1.000
_cell.angle_alpha   90.00
_cell.angle_beta   90.00
_cell.angle_gamma   90.00
#
_symmetry.space_group_name_H-M   'P 1'
#
loop_
_entity.id
_entity.type
_entity.pdbx_description
1 polymer ?
#
loop_
_entity_poly.entity_id
_entity_poly.type
_entity_poly.pdbx_seq_one_letter_code
_entity_poly.pdbx_strand_id
1 'polypeptide(L)'
;ELASEKPLVKFFPGILKYRFPNRKYIRQLTTTNLLVVHSVSDRVISYQQGLSLIDSYQGKGLVRMITLRQQDHVYNLAPILPELDAMLSLMR
;
A
#
# COMPACT_ATOMS: atom_id res chain seq x y z
N GLU A 1 -10.26 16.95 6.65
CA GLU A 1 -9.66 15.68 6.16
C GLU A 1 -8.47 15.31 7.05
N LEU A 2 -8.51 14.18 7.75
CA LEU A 2 -7.43 13.67 8.63
C LEU A 2 -6.26 13.08 7.83
N ALA A 3 -6.02 13.57 6.62
CA ALA A 3 -5.11 12.97 5.66
C ALA A 3 -4.02 13.98 5.34
N SER A 4 -2.96 14.01 6.16
CA SER A 4 -1.69 14.66 5.85
C SER A 4 -0.61 14.09 6.76
N GLU A 5 0.29 13.30 6.18
CA GLU A 5 1.72 13.21 6.45
C GLU A 5 2.24 12.01 5.66
N LYS A 6 3.52 12.06 5.26
CA LYS A 6 4.24 10.95 4.61
C LYS A 6 3.86 9.61 5.26
N PRO A 7 3.71 8.51 4.49
CA PRO A 7 3.35 7.22 5.05
C PRO A 7 4.35 6.88 6.16
N LEU A 8 3.85 6.84 7.38
CA LEU A 8 4.66 6.49 8.54
C LEU A 8 4.52 4.99 8.73
N VAL A 9 5.52 4.25 8.27
CA VAL A 9 5.64 2.82 8.51
C VAL A 9 6.43 2.65 9.80
N LYS A 10 5.76 2.30 10.90
CA LYS A 10 6.43 1.88 12.14
C LYS A 10 6.22 0.40 12.32
N PHE A 11 7.33 -0.34 12.28
CA PHE A 11 7.38 -1.74 12.67
C PHE A 11 7.59 -1.83 14.18
N PHE A 12 6.64 -2.43 14.87
CA PHE A 12 6.83 -3.02 16.19
C PHE A 12 6.84 -4.55 16.02
N PRO A 13 7.48 -5.33 16.90
CA PRO A 13 7.45 -6.80 16.79
C PRO A 13 6.02 -7.31 16.64
N GLY A 14 5.68 -7.85 15.47
CA GLY A 14 4.36 -8.38 15.15
C GLY A 14 3.27 -7.35 14.77
N ILE A 15 3.54 -6.03 14.75
CA ILE A 15 2.54 -5.01 14.42
C ILE A 15 3.11 -4.01 13.41
N LEU A 16 2.50 -3.96 12.23
CA LEU A 16 2.72 -2.93 11.22
C LEU A 16 1.72 -1.78 11.46
N LYS A 17 2.17 -0.66 12.02
CA LYS A 17 1.36 0.56 12.08
C LYS A 17 1.67 1.41 10.86
N TYR A 18 0.69 1.59 9.98
CA TYR A 18 0.80 2.42 8.79
C TYR A 18 -0.18 3.59 8.83
N ARG A 19 0.24 4.76 8.36
CA ARG A 19 -0.67 5.85 8.00
C ARG A 19 -0.95 5.78 6.52
N PHE A 20 -2.22 5.66 6.15
CA PHE A 20 -2.63 5.63 4.75
C PHE A 20 -2.34 7.00 4.11
N PRO A 21 -1.56 7.05 3.02
CA PRO A 21 -1.22 8.31 2.37
C PRO A 21 -2.48 8.97 1.78
N ASN A 22 -2.40 10.27 1.53
CA ASN A 22 -3.45 11.00 0.82
C ASN A 22 -3.13 11.11 -0.68
N ARG A 23 -4.13 11.47 -1.48
CA ARG A 23 -3.96 11.68 -2.93
C ARG A 23 -2.92 12.77 -3.26
N LYS A 24 -2.83 13.81 -2.42
CA LYS A 24 -1.85 14.91 -2.63
C LYS A 24 -0.41 14.40 -2.58
N TYR A 25 -0.09 13.56 -1.60
CA TYR A 25 1.23 12.95 -1.45
C TYR A 25 1.56 12.05 -2.63
N ILE A 26 0.61 11.19 -3.03
CA ILE A 26 0.81 10.24 -4.12
C ILE A 26 1.03 10.95 -5.47
N ARG A 27 0.33 12.06 -5.73
CA ARG A 27 0.55 12.91 -6.91
C ARG A 27 1.94 13.55 -6.97
N GLN A 28 2.60 13.74 -5.81
CA GLN A 28 3.95 14.31 -5.76
C GLN A 28 5.03 13.27 -6.07
N LEU A 29 4.70 11.98 -6.09
CA LEU A 29 5.63 10.92 -6.43
C LEU A 29 5.75 10.83 -7.95
N THR A 30 6.85 11.34 -8.51
CA THR A 30 7.04 11.43 -9.97
C THR A 30 7.85 10.26 -10.55
N THR A 31 8.74 9.66 -9.76
CA THR A 31 9.65 8.58 -10.18
C THR A 31 9.60 7.34 -9.28
N THR A 32 8.82 7.39 -8.19
CA THR A 32 8.75 6.32 -7.20
C THR A 32 7.91 5.16 -7.70
N ASN A 33 8.47 3.95 -7.72
CA ASN A 33 7.69 2.73 -7.94
C ASN A 33 6.73 2.51 -6.75
N LEU A 34 5.46 2.21 -7.02
CA LEU A 34 4.42 1.99 -6.01
C LEU A 34 4.03 0.52 -5.93
N LEU A 35 4.20 -0.06 -4.75
CA LEU A 35 3.66 -1.38 -4.42
C LEU A 35 2.56 -1.20 -3.37
N VAL A 36 1.33 -1.59 -3.73
CA VAL A 36 0.17 -1.49 -2.84
C VAL A 36 -0.26 -2.89 -2.44
N VAL A 37 -0.20 -3.19 -1.14
CA VAL A 37 -0.73 -4.45 -0.60
C VAL A 37 -2.01 -4.11 0.15
N HIS A 38 -3.14 -4.70 -0.24
CA HIS A 38 -4.43 -4.36 0.34
C HIS A 38 -5.37 -5.55 0.35
N SER A 39 -6.14 -5.73 1.43
CA SER A 39 -7.24 -6.69 1.43
C SER A 39 -8.55 -6.12 0.92
N VAL A 40 -9.33 -6.93 0.20
CA VAL A 40 -10.71 -6.60 -0.16
C VAL A 40 -11.66 -6.60 1.05
N SER A 41 -11.24 -7.21 2.16
CA SER A 41 -12.02 -7.34 3.39
C SER A 41 -11.60 -6.39 4.51
N ASP A 42 -10.73 -5.41 4.22
CA ASP A 42 -10.30 -4.39 5.20
C ASP A 42 -11.49 -3.50 5.59
N ARG A 43 -11.81 -3.49 6.89
CA ARG A 43 -12.93 -2.72 7.46
C ARG A 43 -12.55 -1.33 7.95
N VAL A 44 -11.26 -1.03 8.04
CA VAL A 44 -10.74 0.26 8.51
C VAL A 44 -10.48 1.20 7.35
N ILE A 45 -9.89 0.66 6.27
CA ILE A 45 -9.65 1.38 5.02
C ILE A 45 -10.24 0.54 3.90
N SER A 46 -11.21 1.09 3.17
CA SER A 46 -11.88 0.28 2.16
C SER A 46 -10.94 0.04 0.98
N TYR A 47 -11.08 -1.13 0.34
CA TYR A 47 -10.36 -1.45 -0.89
C TYR A 47 -10.52 -0.35 -1.97
N GLN A 48 -11.71 0.26 -2.05
CA GLN A 48 -11.97 1.38 -2.97
C GLN A 48 -11.14 2.63 -2.64
N GLN A 49 -10.89 2.92 -1.37
CA GLN A 49 -9.96 3.99 -0.98
C GLN A 49 -8.54 3.67 -1.43
N GLY A 50 -8.11 2.40 -1.31
CA GLY A 50 -6.88 1.85 -1.90
C GLY A 50 -6.75 2.11 -3.40
N LEU A 51 -7.76 1.71 -4.18
CA LEU A 51 -7.78 1.90 -5.63
C LEU A 51 -7.77 3.38 -6.01
N SER A 52 -8.60 4.18 -5.36
CA SER A 52 -8.68 5.62 -5.65
C SER A 52 -7.37 6.36 -5.36
N LEU A 53 -6.56 5.84 -4.45
CA LEU A 53 -5.23 6.34 -4.19
C LEU A 53 -4.28 6.00 -5.35
N ILE A 54 -4.30 4.76 -5.85
CA ILE A 54 -3.55 4.32 -7.02
C ILE A 54 -3.91 5.17 -8.25
N ASP A 55 -5.20 5.39 -8.48
CA ASP A 55 -5.70 6.22 -9.60
C ASP A 55 -5.20 7.67 -9.54
N SER A 56 -4.80 8.14 -8.36
CA SER A 56 -4.23 9.48 -8.19
C SER A 56 -2.75 9.57 -8.52
N TYR A 57 -2.06 8.44 -8.73
CA TYR A 57 -0.65 8.41 -9.11
C TYR A 57 -0.46 8.84 -10.56
N GLN A 58 0.44 9.81 -10.76
CA GLN A 58 0.74 10.39 -12.07
C GLN A 58 2.24 10.28 -12.42
N GLY A 59 3.00 9.59 -11.58
CA GLY A 59 4.42 9.35 -11.82
C GLY A 59 4.67 8.34 -12.93
N LYS A 60 5.93 8.25 -13.34
CA LYS A 60 6.39 7.30 -14.39
C LYS A 60 6.89 5.97 -13.82
N GLY A 61 6.86 5.80 -12.50
CA GLY A 61 7.26 4.57 -11.85
C GLY A 61 6.26 3.44 -12.10
N LEU A 62 6.71 2.21 -11.86
CA LEU A 62 5.86 1.03 -11.91
C LEU A 62 4.84 1.06 -10.77
N VAL A 63 3.59 0.74 -11.09
CA VAL A 63 2.55 0.52 -10.08
C VAL A 63 2.16 -0.95 -10.09
N ARG A 64 2.15 -1.56 -8.91
CA ARG A 64 1.72 -2.94 -8.68
C ARG A 64 0.83 -3.02 -7.45
N MET A 65 -0.14 -3.93 -7.49
CA MET A 65 -1.06 -4.16 -6.40
C MET A 65 -1.14 -5.66 -6.07
N ILE A 66 -0.94 -6.02 -4.81
CA ILE A 66 -1.21 -7.35 -4.27
C ILE A 66 -2.54 -7.28 -3.52
N THR A 67 -3.50 -8.09 -3.95
CA THR A 67 -4.83 -8.12 -3.34
C THR A 67 -4.98 -9.33 -2.44
N LEU A 68 -5.29 -9.10 -1.16
CA LEU A 68 -5.54 -10.14 -0.16
C LEU A 68 -7.06 -10.41 -0.07
N ARG A 69 -7.47 -11.67 0.01
CA ARG A 69 -8.90 -12.05 -0.04
C ARG A 69 -9.55 -12.38 1.30
N GLN A 70 -8.78 -12.57 2.37
CA GLN A 70 -9.29 -13.12 3.64
C GLN A 70 -8.63 -12.50 4.88
N GLN A 71 -8.10 -11.29 4.77
CA GLN A 71 -7.46 -10.62 5.90
C GLN A 71 -8.20 -9.30 6.20
N ASP A 72 -8.41 -8.96 7.46
CA ASP A 72 -8.88 -7.62 7.84
C ASP A 72 -7.68 -6.65 7.83
N HIS A 73 -7.83 -5.43 8.36
CA HIS A 73 -6.80 -4.39 8.36
C HIS A 73 -5.42 -4.80 8.91
N VAL A 74 -5.35 -5.85 9.74
CA VAL A 74 -4.10 -6.43 10.25
C VAL A 74 -3.75 -7.66 9.42
N TYR A 75 -2.62 -7.58 8.73
CA TYR A 75 -2.21 -8.59 7.75
C TYR A 75 -1.14 -9.54 8.30
N ASN A 76 -1.31 -10.85 8.04
CA ASN A 76 -0.20 -11.80 8.10
C ASN A 76 0.45 -11.83 6.71
N LEU A 77 1.67 -11.29 6.61
CA LEU A 77 2.42 -11.23 5.36
C LEU A 77 3.09 -12.55 4.99
N ALA A 78 3.26 -13.49 5.92
CA ALA A 78 3.97 -14.74 5.68
C ALA A 78 3.50 -15.51 4.43
N PRO A 79 2.18 -15.61 4.14
CA PRO A 79 1.69 -16.31 2.95
C PRO A 79 2.05 -15.61 1.62
N ILE A 80 2.33 -14.30 1.65
CA ILE A 80 2.61 -13.51 0.44
C ILE A 80 4.07 -13.10 0.32
N LEU A 81 4.95 -13.46 1.27
CA LEU A 81 6.36 -13.08 1.23
C LEU A 81 7.05 -13.45 -0.10
N PRO A 82 6.86 -14.65 -0.68
CA PRO A 82 7.50 -14.98 -1.95
C PRO A 82 7.04 -14.09 -3.11
N GLU A 83 5.75 -13.77 -3.18
CA GLU A 83 5.19 -12.88 -4.20
C GLU A 83 5.66 -11.44 -3.99
N LEU A 84 5.68 -10.98 -2.73
CA LEU A 84 6.20 -9.68 -2.34
C LEU A 84 7.67 -9.52 -2.74
N ASP A 85 8.52 -10.50 -2.46
CA ASP A 85 9.94 -10.48 -2.82
C ASP A 85 10.15 -10.48 -4.34
N ALA A 86 9.35 -11.24 -5.08
CA ALA A 86 9.38 -11.24 -6.54
C ALA A 86 8.97 -9.87 -7.11
N MET A 87 7.91 -9.26 -6.58
CA MET A 87 7.47 -7.93 -7.01
C MET A 87 8.49 -6.85 -6.67
N LEU A 88 9.06 -6.87 -5.47
CA LEU A 88 10.09 -5.91 -5.07
C LEU A 88 11.33 -6.02 -5.97
N SER A 89 11.67 -7.24 -6.40
CA SER A 89 12.81 -7.46 -7.31
C SER A 89 12.56 -6.89 -8.72
N LEU A 90 11.32 -6.93 -9.21
CA LEU A 90 10.92 -6.30 -10.48
C LEU A 90 10.85 -4.77 -10.43
N MET A 91 10.88 -4.20 -9.23
CA MET A 91 10.74 -2.77 -8.97
C MET A 91 12.06 -2.10 -8.56
N ARG A 92 13.18 -2.84 -8.60
CA ARG A 92 14.55 -2.30 -8.49
C ARG A 92 15.01 -1.76 -9.83
#